data_AF-A0A448SZJ1-F1
#
_entry.id   AF-A0A448SZJ1-F1
#
_cell.length_a   1.000
_cell.length_b   1.000
_cell.length_c   1.000
_cell.angle_alpha   90.00
_cell.angle_beta   90.00
_cell.angle_gamma   90.00
#
_symmetry.space_group_name_H-M   'P 1'
#
loop_
_entity.id
_entity.type
_entity.pdbx_description
1 polymer ?
#
loop_
_entity_poly.entity_id
_entity_poly.type
_entity_poly.pdbx_seq_one_letter_code
_entity_poly.pdbx_strand_id
1 'polypeptide(L)' 'MTVSALIVTLFFGGWQGPFLPPFIWFALKTAFFMVMFILIRASLPRPRYDQVMSFGWKICLPLTLLNLLATAAVILYNAQ' A
#
# COMPACT_ATOMS: atom_id res chain seq x y z
N MET A 1 -8.98 -6.87 -8.04
CA MET A 1 -7.78 -7.35 -8.75
C MET A 1 -6.88 -6.20 -9.20
N THR A 2 -7.40 -5.19 -9.90
CA THR A 2 -6.62 -4.03 -10.37
C THR A 2 -5.93 -3.24 -9.25
N VAL A 3 -6.64 -2.94 -8.15
CA VAL A 3 -6.05 -2.22 -6.99
C VAL A 3 -4.94 -3.03 -6.33
N SER A 4 -5.14 -4.34 -6.13
CA SER A 4 -4.12 -5.24 -5.59
C SER A 4 -2.88 -5.30 -6.50
N ALA A 5 -3.08 -5.30 -7.82
CA ALA A 5 -1.99 -5.25 -8.79
C ALA A 5 -1.22 -3.91 -8.72
N LEU A 6 -1.92 -2.78 -8.62
CA LEU A 6 -1.30 -1.45 -8.48
C LEU A 6 -0.46 -1.32 -7.20
N ILE A 7 -0.93 -1.89 -6.08
CA ILE A 7 -0.17 -1.88 -4.82
C ILE A 7 1.14 -2.66 -4.98
N VAL A 8 1.07 -3.83 -5.62
CA VAL A 8 2.25 -4.68 -5.85
C VAL A 8 3.27 -4.01 -6.77
N THR A 9 2.81 -3.34 -7.83
CA THR A 9 3.71 -2.65 -8.76
C THR A 9 4.34 -1.40 -8.17
N LEU A 10 3.57 -0.54 -7.50
CA LEU A 10 4.04 0.76 -7.04
C LEU A 10 4.89 0.69 -5.78
N PHE A 11 4.57 -0.21 -4.85
CA PHE A 11 5.23 -0.25 -3.53
C PHE A 11 6.09 -1.49 -3.31
N PHE A 12 5.72 -2.65 -3.87
CA PHE A 12 6.40 -3.94 -3.58
C PHE A 12 7.34 -4.41 -4.71
N GLY A 13 7.79 -3.49 -5.56
CA GLY A 13 8.80 -3.77 -6.59
C GLY A 13 8.30 -4.59 -7.78
N GLY A 14 6.99 -4.75 -7.95
CA GLY A 14 6.36 -5.36 -9.12
C GLY A 14 6.93 -6.73 -9.50
N TRP A 15 7.75 -6.75 -10.55
CA TRP A 15 8.35 -7.94 -11.17
C TRP A 15 9.73 -8.33 -10.62
N GLN A 16 10.32 -7.54 -9.72
CA GLN A 16 11.64 -7.86 -9.17
C GLN A 16 11.54 -8.94 -8.08
N GLY A 17 12.06 -10.12 -8.41
CA GLY A 17 12.18 -11.28 -7.52
C GLY A 17 13.50 -12.02 -7.79
N PRO A 18 14.30 -12.36 -6.75
CA PRO A 18 15.66 -12.88 -6.94
C PRO A 18 15.76 -14.33 -7.41
N PHE A 19 14.69 -15.15 -7.33
CA PHE A 19 14.78 -16.61 -7.52
C PHE A 19 13.74 -17.25 -8.47
N LEU A 20 12.68 -16.55 -8.88
CA LEU A 20 11.56 -17.13 -9.65
C LEU A 20 11.24 -16.31 -10.92
N PRO A 21 10.57 -16.91 -11.94
CA PRO A 21 10.10 -16.19 -13.11
C PRO A 21 9.28 -14.95 -12.69
N PRO A 22 9.53 -13.77 -13.28
CA PRO A 22 8.94 -12.50 -12.83
C PRO A 22 7.41 -12.54 -12.75
N PHE A 23 6.77 -13.26 -13.67
CA PHE A 23 5.33 -13.41 -13.75
C PHE A 23 4.72 -14.15 -12.54
N ILE A 24 5.37 -15.24 -12.10
CA ILE A 24 4.88 -16.06 -10.98
C ILE A 24 4.98 -15.27 -9.67
N TRP A 25 6.08 -14.54 -9.48
CA TRP A 25 6.27 -13.70 -8.31
C TRP A 25 5.24 -12.57 -8.20
N PHE A 26 4.96 -11.92 -9.33
CA PHE A 26 3.94 -10.89 -9.42
C PHE A 26 2.52 -11.44 -9.15
N ALA A 27 2.19 -12.59 -9.74
CA ALA A 27 0.90 -13.24 -9.53
C ALA A 27 0.72 -13.68 -8.06
N LEU A 28 1.76 -14.22 -7.43
CA LEU A 28 1.74 -14.64 -6.03
C LEU A 28 1.53 -13.46 -5.08
N LYS A 29 2.29 -12.37 -5.24
CA LYS A 29 2.11 -11.14 -4.44
C LYS A 29 0.71 -10.57 -4.63
N THR A 30 0.22 -10.52 -5.87
CA THR A 30 -1.13 -10.01 -6.18
C THR A 30 -2.22 -10.89 -5.56
N ALA A 31 -2.07 -12.21 -5.62
CA ALA A 31 -2.99 -13.16 -5.00
C ALA A 31 -2.99 -13.04 -3.47
N PHE A 32 -1.82 -12.84 -2.85
CA PHE A 32 -1.71 -12.60 -1.41
C PHE A 32 -2.52 -11.36 -0.99
N PHE A 33 -2.32 -10.22 -1.66
CA PHE A 33 -3.10 -9.00 -1.37
C PHE A 33 -4.59 -9.18 -1.65
N MET A 34 -4.94 -9.95 -2.68
CA MET A 34 -6.34 -10.26 -2.99
C MET A 34 -7.01 -11.05 -1.86
N VAL A 35 -6.37 -12.12 -1.38
CA VAL A 35 -6.86 -12.91 -0.25
C VAL A 35 -6.95 -12.05 1.01
N MET A 36 -5.95 -11.21 1.27
CA MET A 36 -5.98 -10.27 2.40
C MET A 36 -7.20 -9.34 2.34
N PHE A 37 -7.52 -8.76 1.18
CA PHE A 37 -8.72 -7.92 1.04
C PHE A 37 -10.03 -8.69 1.27
N ILE A 38 -10.09 -9.96 0.83
CA ILE A 38 -11.26 -10.81 1.06
C ILE A 38 -11.41 -11.10 2.55
N LEU A 39 -10.32 -11.41 3.25
CA LEU A 39 -10.33 -11.64 4.70
C LEU A 39 -10.73 -10.38 5.48
N ILE A 40 -10.20 -9.21 5.12
CA ILE A 40 -10.58 -7.93 5.74
C ILE A 40 -12.09 -7.66 5.57
N ARG A 41 -12.63 -7.94 4.38
CA ARG A 41 -14.08 -7.82 4.13
C ARG A 41 -14.91 -8.81 4.97
N ALA A 42 -14.39 -10.01 5.17
CA ALA A 42 -15.07 -11.04 5.98
C ALA A 42 -15.03 -10.74 7.48
N SER A 43 -13.93 -10.16 7.97
CA SER A 43 -13.70 -9.92 9.40
C SER A 43 -14.25 -8.59 9.92
N LEU A 44 -14.40 -7.56 9.07
CA LEU A 44 -14.84 -6.24 9.52
C LEU A 44 -16.37 -6.09 9.51
N PRO A 45 -17.01 -5.81 10.65
CA PRO A 45 -18.38 -5.30 10.69
C PRO A 45 -18.43 -3.94 9.99
N ARG A 46 -19.46 -3.67 9.18
CA ARG A 46 -19.57 -2.45 8.36
C ARG A 46 -19.27 -1.18 9.18
N PRO A 47 -18.16 -0.47 8.92
CA PRO A 47 -17.83 0.76 9.65
C PRO A 47 -18.76 1.90 9.21
N ARG A 48 -19.06 2.83 10.12
CA ARG A 48 -19.87 4.01 9.81
C ARG A 48 -19.09 4.99 8.95
N TYR A 49 -19.75 5.64 7.98
CA TYR A 49 -19.09 6.57 7.06
C TYR A 49 -18.35 7.70 7.80
N ASP A 50 -18.95 8.23 8.87
CA ASP A 50 -18.34 9.30 9.67
C ASP A 50 -17.03 8.87 10.34
N GLN A 51 -16.92 7.60 10.73
CA GLN A 51 -15.71 7.07 11.37
C GLN A 51 -14.59 6.92 10.34
N VAL A 52 -14.92 6.47 9.13
CA VAL A 52 -13.97 6.37 8.02
C VAL A 52 -13.48 7.75 7.60
N MET A 53 -14.38 8.73 7.50
CA MET A 53 -14.03 10.12 7.15
C MET A 53 -13.13 10.76 8.22
N SER A 54 -13.50 10.60 9.50
CA SER A 54 -12.69 11.09 10.61
C SER A 54 -11.30 10.45 10.64
N PHE A 55 -11.19 9.14 10.38
CA PHE A 55 -9.89 8.46 10.29
C PHE A 55 -9.05 8.96 9.12
N GLY A 56 -9.64 9.09 7.94
CA GLY A 56 -8.95 9.60 6.74
C GLY A 56 -8.40 11.01 6.95
N TRP A 57 -9.21 11.92 7.52
CA TRP A 57 -8.82 13.30 7.73
C TRP A 57 -7.88 13.51 8.92
N LYS A 58 -8.10 12.82 10.04
CA LYS A 58 -7.30 13.03 11.25
C LYS A 58 -6.00 12.25 11.28
N ILE A 59 -5.93 11.11 10.58
CA ILE A 59 -4.79 10.19 10.68
C ILE A 59 -4.09 10.02 9.33
N CYS A 60 -4.82 9.63 8.27
CA CYS A 60 -4.16 9.39 6.98
C CYS A 60 -3.52 10.64 6.38
N LEU A 61 -4.26 11.76 6.33
CA LEU A 61 -3.76 13.00 5.73
C LEU A 61 -2.47 13.51 6.40
N PRO A 62 -2.43 13.76 7.72
CA PRO A 62 -1.19 14.24 8.36
C PRO A 62 -0.04 13.23 8.25
N LEU A 63 -0.32 11.93 8.31
CA LEU A 63 0.72 10.90 8.17
C LEU A 63 1.35 10.91 6.77
N THR A 64 0.55 11.02 5.71
CA THR A 64 1.07 11.10 4.34
C THR A 64 1.89 12.37 4.12
N LEU A 65 1.47 13.50 4.69
CA LEU A 65 2.20 14.77 4.58
C LEU A 65 3.54 14.71 5.31
N LEU A 66 3.57 14.10 6.50
CA LEU A 66 4.79 13.91 7.28
C LEU A 66 5.77 12.99 6.53
N ASN A 67 5.29 11.88 5.95
CA ASN A 67 6.14 10.98 5.16
C ASN A 67 6.75 11.72 3.95
N LEU A 68 5.94 12.53 3.24
CA LEU A 68 6.41 13.34 2.12
C LEU A 68 7.48 14.35 2.52
N LEU A 69 7.27 15.09 3.61
CA LEU A 69 8.25 16.05 4.13
C LEU A 69 9.54 15.35 4.58
N ALA A 70 9.43 14.19 5.23
CA ALA A 70 10.60 13.41 5.65
C ALA A 70 11.42 12.92 4.46
N THR A 71 10.77 12.36 3.43
CA THR A 71 11.47 11.94 2.20
C THR A 71 12.12 13.13 1.48
N ALA A 72 11.43 14.28 1.40
CA ALA A 72 12.00 15.49 0.81
C ALA A 72 13.24 15.97 1.58
N ALA A 73 13.20 15.98 2.91
CA ALA A 73 14.34 16.33 3.74
C ALA A 73 15.51 15.36 3.53
N VAL A 74 15.27 14.05 3.55
CA VAL A 74 16.31 13.04 3.31
C VAL A 74 16.96 13.22 1.94
N ILE A 75 16.19 13.46 0.89
CA ILE A 75 16.74 13.69 -0.45
C ILE A 75 17.61 14.96 -0.46
N LEU A 76 17.17 16.04 0.19
CA LEU A 76 17.95 17.27 0.30
C LEU A 76 19.29 17.05 1.01
N TYR A 77 19.30 16.29 2.12
CA TYR A 77 20.54 15.96 2.84
C TYR A 77 21.49 15.07 2.04
N ASN A 78 20.97 14.16 1.20
CA ASN A 78 21.81 13.32 0.33
C ASN A 78 22.31 14.06 -0.92
N ALA A 79 21.67 15.17 -1.30
CA ALA A 79 22.05 15.99 -2.46
C ALA A 79 23.15 17.00 -2.14
N GLN A 80 23.52 17.16 -0.86
CA GLN A 80 24.54 18.06 -0.36
C GLN A 80 25.81 17.27 0.01
#